data_AF-A0A7C6RU30-F1
#
_entry.id   AF-A0A7C6RU30-F1
#
_cell.length_a   1.000
_cell.length_b   1.000
_cell.length_c   1.000
_cell.angle_alpha   90.00
_cell.angle_beta   90.00
_cell.angle_gamma   90.00
#
_symmetry.space_group_name_H-M   'P 1'
#
loop_
_entity.id
_entity.type
_entity.pdbx_description
1 polymer ?
#
loop_
_entity_poly.entity_id
_entity_poly.type
_entity_poly.pdbx_seq_one_letter_code
_entity_poly.pdbx_strand_id
1 'polypeptide(L)'
;MRRKLLQSTLFVVLLALLVLLTACGKPKQEQQASTAGQSTASTAAQSAVEEVPLAGDYVIDITNLGMALQFYLRINEDNSFILAPNRQFTSDRGTGKIGEREGTYVMIYSDSTSESPKTATFEREGHNLVFKTTLPYGSSNIIFELQDEENPDIVYRLIANKYIYEEYYDTYLAFVEEDGREYEYMLKLQPGALYSFVSSLGGSQVYSETGTFKVTGNTLVIAPEGGAELTGSASADKVLELEVKPQAEAERRKTVFRVATTAEHAGKWYAQSASGELAVLTLDYFGGYVFNLGDQSERGSFTADQRTISLTPEGGEGKQGSKTPYTLEAEFGSEQLLFFSEKIIGQFSGATMAAESYSAQLELTYGGEYTLVIADEENEAELLRETGTFQITAGPMAYQLNLQSGDGTKVGDIWPTGFNMAFTIDGTEYRFLLTSSAR
;
A
#
# COMPACT_ATOMS: atom_id res chain seq x y z
N MET A 1 -21.32 -20.81 68.84
CA MET A 1 -22.69 -21.26 68.46
C MET A 1 -23.73 -20.46 69.27
N ARG A 2 -24.22 -19.32 68.75
CA ARG A 2 -25.41 -18.58 69.26
C ARG A 2 -25.73 -17.30 68.45
N ARG A 3 -25.40 -17.29 67.16
CA ARG A 3 -25.76 -16.19 66.22
C ARG A 3 -26.37 -16.66 64.90
N LYS A 4 -26.59 -17.98 64.74
CA LYS A 4 -27.28 -18.58 63.58
C LYS A 4 -28.75 -18.97 63.86
N LEU A 5 -29.35 -18.40 64.91
CA LEU A 5 -30.72 -18.71 65.35
C LEU A 5 -31.62 -17.47 65.53
N LEU A 6 -31.15 -16.28 65.13
CA LEU A 6 -31.90 -15.02 65.25
C LEU A 6 -32.20 -14.32 63.90
N GLN A 7 -31.79 -14.91 62.77
CA GLN A 7 -32.10 -14.40 61.42
C GLN A 7 -33.26 -15.16 60.74
N SER A 8 -33.73 -16.25 61.34
CA SER A 8 -34.79 -17.11 60.82
C SER A 8 -36.21 -16.66 61.22
N THR A 9 -36.36 -15.65 62.08
CA THR A 9 -37.64 -15.16 62.60
C THR A 9 -38.07 -13.81 62.00
N LEU A 10 -37.21 -13.14 61.22
CA LEU A 10 -37.54 -11.88 60.54
C LEU A 10 -38.13 -12.07 59.13
N PHE A 11 -38.03 -13.29 58.58
CA PHE A 11 -38.51 -13.63 57.23
C PHE A 11 -39.96 -14.16 57.19
N VAL A 12 -40.59 -14.40 58.35
CA VAL A 12 -41.94 -14.97 58.46
C VAL A 12 -43.01 -13.90 58.76
N VAL A 13 -42.61 -12.68 59.12
CA VAL A 13 -43.55 -11.59 59.49
C VAL A 13 -43.81 -10.61 58.33
N LEU A 14 -42.94 -10.52 57.31
CA LEU A 14 -43.18 -9.65 56.15
C LEU A 14 -44.01 -10.30 55.04
N LEU A 15 -44.20 -11.63 55.09
CA LEU A 15 -45.00 -12.40 54.12
C LEU A 15 -46.48 -12.52 54.52
N ALA A 16 -46.90 -11.92 55.63
CA ALA A 16 -48.28 -11.93 56.15
C ALA A 16 -49.02 -10.59 55.97
N LEU A 17 -48.51 -9.71 55.09
CA LEU A 17 -49.13 -8.41 54.74
C LEU A 17 -49.60 -8.38 53.28
N LEU A 18 -49.95 -9.55 52.75
CA LEU A 18 -50.88 -9.69 51.64
C LEU A 18 -52.29 -9.86 52.24
N VAL A 19 -53.27 -9.26 51.56
CA VAL A 19 -54.71 -9.43 51.77
C VAL A 19 -55.31 -8.51 52.83
N LEU A 20 -55.66 -7.28 52.43
CA LEU A 20 -56.94 -6.63 52.68
C LEU A 20 -56.86 -5.19 52.11
N LEU A 21 -57.40 -4.99 50.91
CA LEU A 21 -58.23 -3.83 50.53
C LEU A 21 -58.64 -3.99 49.05
N THR A 22 -59.94 -4.23 48.88
CA THR A 22 -60.70 -4.42 47.64
C THR A 22 -61.45 -3.13 47.26
N ALA A 23 -61.99 -3.09 46.03
CA ALA A 23 -63.01 -2.17 45.46
C ALA A 23 -62.47 -0.85 44.84
N CYS A 24 -62.84 -0.35 43.64
CA CYS A 24 -63.84 -0.60 42.58
C CYS A 24 -63.23 -0.08 41.24
N GLY A 25 -63.42 -0.69 40.05
CA GLY A 25 -64.50 -0.32 39.11
C GLY A 25 -63.96 -0.11 37.66
N LYS A 26 -64.47 -0.93 36.72
CA LYS A 26 -64.19 -1.14 35.25
C LYS A 26 -64.54 0.05 34.30
N PRO A 27 -64.42 -0.02 32.92
CA PRO A 27 -64.11 -1.18 32.04
C PRO A 27 -63.18 -1.01 30.79
N LYS A 28 -62.58 -2.16 30.41
CA LYS A 28 -62.42 -2.85 29.08
C LYS A 28 -62.07 -2.13 27.76
N GLN A 29 -61.05 -2.67 27.07
CA GLN A 29 -61.13 -3.60 25.92
C GLN A 29 -59.85 -4.46 25.93
N GLU A 30 -59.87 -5.77 26.27
CA GLU A 30 -60.02 -6.95 25.39
C GLU A 30 -59.06 -6.92 24.18
N GLN A 31 -58.17 -7.89 23.92
CA GLN A 31 -58.09 -9.27 24.40
C GLN A 31 -56.68 -9.86 24.18
N GLN A 32 -56.24 -10.58 25.21
CA GLN A 32 -55.56 -11.89 25.22
C GLN A 32 -54.18 -12.04 24.57
N ALA A 33 -53.10 -12.21 25.35
CA ALA A 33 -52.73 -13.34 26.22
C ALA A 33 -52.09 -14.48 25.40
N SER A 34 -50.99 -15.10 25.82
CA SER A 34 -50.68 -15.53 27.19
C SER A 34 -49.20 -15.91 27.36
N THR A 35 -48.59 -15.40 28.45
CA THR A 35 -47.74 -16.07 29.47
C THR A 35 -47.03 -17.38 29.10
N ALA A 36 -45.77 -17.64 29.44
CA ALA A 36 -45.01 -17.51 30.70
C ALA A 36 -43.53 -17.83 30.34
N GLY A 37 -42.47 -17.61 31.12
CA GLY A 37 -42.24 -17.18 32.48
C GLY A 37 -40.74 -17.42 32.80
N GLN A 38 -40.23 -16.65 33.76
CA GLN A 38 -39.06 -16.90 34.64
C GLN A 38 -37.62 -17.09 34.07
N SER A 39 -36.89 -15.97 34.23
CA SER A 39 -35.64 -15.79 34.98
C SER A 39 -34.33 -16.48 34.55
N THR A 40 -33.39 -15.57 34.25
CA THR A 40 -31.95 -15.54 34.59
C THR A 40 -31.00 -16.47 33.85
N ALA A 41 -30.32 -15.91 32.85
CA ALA A 41 -28.88 -16.15 32.64
C ALA A 41 -28.26 -14.96 31.91
N SER A 42 -27.11 -14.53 32.42
CA SER A 42 -26.15 -13.66 31.76
C SER A 42 -25.83 -14.20 30.36
N THR A 43 -26.16 -13.46 29.31
CA THR A 43 -25.56 -13.68 27.99
C THR A 43 -24.47 -12.64 27.82
N ALA A 44 -23.25 -13.00 28.26
CA ALA A 44 -22.07 -12.52 27.56
C ALA A 44 -22.30 -12.87 26.09
N ALA A 45 -22.29 -11.86 25.22
CA ALA A 45 -22.36 -12.06 23.79
C ALA A 45 -21.14 -12.92 23.41
N GLN A 46 -21.39 -14.22 23.30
CA GLN A 46 -20.46 -15.16 22.74
C GLN A 46 -20.43 -14.82 21.26
N SER A 47 -19.44 -14.02 20.86
CA SER A 47 -19.13 -13.75 19.46
C SER A 47 -19.12 -15.11 18.77
N ALA A 48 -20.10 -15.35 17.89
CA ALA A 48 -20.08 -16.51 17.03
C ALA A 48 -18.77 -16.41 16.24
N VAL A 49 -17.83 -17.32 16.52
CA VAL A 49 -16.63 -17.47 15.70
C VAL A 49 -17.16 -17.86 14.34
N GLU A 50 -17.12 -16.90 13.40
CA GLU A 50 -17.50 -17.15 12.02
C GLU A 50 -16.59 -18.27 11.51
N GLU A 51 -17.15 -19.46 11.32
CA GLU A 51 -16.41 -20.63 10.88
C GLU A 51 -16.05 -20.43 9.41
N VAL A 52 -14.87 -19.86 9.17
CA VAL A 52 -14.37 -19.62 7.81
C VAL A 52 -14.17 -20.98 7.14
N PRO A 53 -14.71 -21.21 5.93
CA PRO A 53 -14.53 -22.50 5.25
C PRO A 53 -13.06 -22.72 4.88
N LEU A 54 -12.60 -23.96 4.93
CA LEU A 54 -11.27 -24.34 4.43
C LEU A 54 -11.19 -24.19 2.90
N ALA A 55 -12.29 -24.41 2.19
CA ALA A 55 -12.36 -24.24 0.75
C ALA A 55 -12.08 -22.79 0.33
N GLY A 56 -11.37 -22.64 -0.78
CA GLY A 56 -10.98 -21.35 -1.36
C GLY A 56 -9.63 -21.40 -2.07
N ASP A 57 -9.24 -20.26 -2.61
CA ASP A 57 -7.95 -20.06 -3.25
C ASP A 57 -7.00 -19.37 -2.27
N TYR A 58 -5.72 -19.76 -2.34
CA TYR A 58 -4.66 -19.26 -1.48
C TYR A 58 -3.43 -18.92 -2.32
N VAL A 59 -2.66 -17.93 -1.85
CA VAL A 59 -1.34 -17.61 -2.35
C VAL A 59 -0.28 -18.04 -1.35
N ILE A 60 0.82 -18.58 -1.86
CA ILE A 60 2.00 -18.95 -1.10
C ILE A 60 3.17 -18.20 -1.72
N ASP A 61 3.77 -17.29 -0.96
CA ASP A 61 4.97 -16.55 -1.32
C ASP A 61 6.12 -17.06 -0.45
N ILE A 62 7.18 -17.53 -1.09
CA ILE A 62 8.34 -18.13 -0.42
C ILE A 62 9.60 -17.28 -0.54
N THR A 63 9.45 -16.00 -0.86
CA THR A 63 10.56 -15.03 -0.94
C THR A 63 11.34 -15.01 0.37
N ASN A 64 10.64 -14.98 1.51
CA ASN A 64 11.26 -15.00 2.84
C ASN A 64 11.82 -16.38 3.25
N LEU A 65 11.62 -17.42 2.43
CA LEU A 65 12.22 -18.75 2.60
C LEU A 65 13.41 -18.96 1.64
N GLY A 66 13.93 -17.88 1.05
CA GLY A 66 15.15 -17.88 0.23
C GLY A 66 14.91 -18.08 -1.27
N MET A 67 13.65 -18.05 -1.75
CA MET A 67 13.34 -18.18 -3.17
C MET A 67 12.29 -17.17 -3.60
N ALA A 68 12.61 -16.28 -4.55
CA ALA A 68 11.64 -15.35 -5.13
C ALA A 68 10.62 -16.08 -6.03
N LEU A 69 9.68 -16.78 -5.41
CA LEU A 69 8.65 -17.58 -6.05
C LEU A 69 7.32 -17.40 -5.32
N GLN A 70 6.27 -17.17 -6.10
CA GLN A 70 4.89 -17.19 -5.65
C GLN A 70 4.13 -18.27 -6.42
N PHE A 71 3.33 -19.06 -5.72
CA PHE A 71 2.45 -20.07 -6.30
C PHE A 71 1.12 -20.14 -5.53
N TYR A 72 0.21 -20.98 -6.01
CA TYR A 72 -1.19 -20.95 -5.59
C TYR A 72 -1.69 -22.33 -5.19
N LEU A 73 -2.57 -22.36 -4.20
CA LEU A 73 -3.26 -23.54 -3.71
C LEU A 73 -4.77 -23.28 -3.83
N ARG A 74 -5.51 -24.17 -4.47
CA ARG A 74 -6.98 -24.20 -4.40
C ARG A 74 -7.39 -25.40 -3.61
N ILE A 75 -8.29 -25.18 -2.65
CA ILE A 75 -8.99 -26.23 -1.90
C ILE A 75 -10.46 -26.15 -2.30
N ASN A 76 -10.98 -27.23 -2.87
CA ASN A 76 -12.39 -27.34 -3.24
C ASN A 76 -13.23 -27.76 -2.01
N GLU A 77 -14.55 -27.58 -2.09
CA GLU A 77 -15.50 -27.94 -1.02
C GLU A 77 -15.47 -29.43 -0.66
N ASP A 78 -15.06 -30.29 -1.59
CA ASP A 78 -14.91 -31.73 -1.38
C ASP A 78 -13.53 -32.12 -0.78
N ASN A 79 -12.80 -31.13 -0.26
CA ASN A 79 -11.43 -31.24 0.25
C ASN A 79 -10.39 -31.76 -0.76
N SER A 80 -10.68 -31.76 -2.07
CA SER A 80 -9.61 -31.89 -3.06
C SER A 80 -8.79 -30.61 -3.13
N PHE A 81 -7.50 -30.75 -3.41
CA PHE A 81 -6.62 -29.60 -3.61
C PHE A 81 -5.86 -29.68 -4.92
N ILE A 82 -5.44 -28.52 -5.42
CA ILE A 82 -4.49 -28.36 -6.52
C ILE A 82 -3.50 -27.24 -6.19
N LEU A 83 -2.21 -27.54 -6.39
CA LEU A 83 -1.11 -26.59 -6.38
C LEU A 83 -0.78 -26.21 -7.82
N ALA A 84 -0.58 -24.92 -8.09
CA ALA A 84 -0.28 -24.42 -9.42
C ALA A 84 0.61 -23.18 -9.39
N PRO A 85 1.39 -22.90 -10.46
CA PRO A 85 2.19 -21.69 -10.56
C PRO A 85 1.34 -20.45 -10.94
N ASN A 86 0.04 -20.62 -11.21
CA ASN A 86 -0.85 -19.54 -11.64
C ASN A 86 -2.25 -19.67 -11.01
N ARG A 87 -3.00 -18.56 -10.97
CA ARG A 87 -4.35 -18.48 -10.39
C ARG A 87 -5.44 -19.19 -11.22
N GLN A 88 -5.14 -19.54 -12.47
CA GLN A 88 -6.07 -20.27 -13.33
C GLN A 88 -5.98 -21.78 -13.10
N PHE A 89 -5.00 -22.25 -12.32
CA PHE A 89 -4.77 -23.66 -12.01
C PHE A 89 -4.63 -24.55 -13.25
N THR A 90 -4.06 -24.00 -14.32
CA THR A 90 -3.90 -24.69 -15.62
C THR A 90 -2.69 -25.61 -15.67
N SER A 91 -1.79 -25.54 -14.69
CA SER A 91 -0.60 -26.38 -14.59
C SER A 91 -0.55 -27.00 -13.20
N ASP A 92 -0.70 -28.32 -13.15
CA ASP A 92 -0.66 -29.12 -11.92
C ASP A 92 0.78 -29.22 -11.40
N ARG A 93 0.98 -28.84 -10.13
CA ARG A 93 2.21 -29.00 -9.34
C ARG A 93 1.97 -29.82 -8.07
N GLY A 94 0.82 -30.43 -7.94
CA GLY A 94 0.43 -31.28 -6.83
C GLY A 94 -1.07 -31.27 -6.67
N THR A 95 -1.70 -32.43 -6.78
CA THR A 95 -3.12 -32.62 -6.54
C THR A 95 -3.35 -33.71 -5.52
N GLY A 96 -4.46 -33.64 -4.79
CA GLY A 96 -4.75 -34.62 -3.75
C GLY A 96 -5.99 -34.33 -2.95
N LYS A 97 -6.04 -34.88 -1.74
CA LYS A 97 -7.13 -34.73 -0.78
C LYS A 97 -6.60 -34.26 0.56
N ILE A 98 -7.41 -33.48 1.28
CA ILE A 98 -7.12 -33.02 2.64
C ILE A 98 -7.91 -33.87 3.63
N GLY A 99 -7.19 -34.47 4.58
CA GLY A 99 -7.74 -35.04 5.79
C GLY A 99 -7.56 -34.10 6.97
N GLU A 100 -8.36 -34.28 8.01
CA GLU A 100 -8.24 -33.55 9.27
C GLU A 100 -8.18 -34.53 10.43
N ARG A 101 -7.31 -34.26 11.41
CA ARG A 101 -7.30 -34.95 12.69
C ARG A 101 -6.91 -33.98 13.79
N GLU A 102 -7.79 -33.81 14.78
CA GLU A 102 -7.52 -33.05 16.02
C GLU A 102 -7.05 -31.60 15.75
N GLY A 103 -7.58 -30.95 14.71
CA GLY A 103 -7.20 -29.57 14.31
C GLY A 103 -5.95 -29.46 13.45
N THR A 104 -5.24 -30.57 13.21
CA THR A 104 -4.16 -30.66 12.23
C THR A 104 -4.69 -31.20 10.92
N TYR A 105 -4.41 -30.49 9.82
CA TYR A 105 -4.79 -30.90 8.48
C TYR A 105 -3.62 -31.58 7.79
N VAL A 106 -3.93 -32.57 6.96
CA VAL A 106 -2.94 -33.35 6.20
C VAL A 106 -3.34 -33.33 4.74
N MET A 107 -2.49 -32.73 3.90
CA MET A 107 -2.52 -32.86 2.45
C MET A 107 -1.94 -34.21 2.06
N ILE A 108 -2.73 -35.03 1.37
CA ILE A 108 -2.35 -36.35 0.87
C ILE A 108 -2.39 -36.28 -0.65
N TYR A 109 -1.23 -36.40 -1.29
CA TYR A 109 -1.12 -36.26 -2.75
C TYR A 109 -1.63 -37.50 -3.46
N SER A 110 -2.24 -37.34 -4.63
CA SER A 110 -2.82 -38.44 -5.41
C SER A 110 -1.78 -39.47 -5.88
N ASP A 111 -0.53 -39.04 -6.06
CA ASP A 111 0.63 -39.86 -6.40
C ASP A 111 1.35 -40.45 -5.18
N SER A 112 0.86 -40.21 -3.96
CA SER A 112 1.43 -40.75 -2.73
C SER A 112 1.24 -42.27 -2.65
N THR A 113 2.29 -43.00 -2.30
CA THR A 113 2.25 -44.46 -2.08
C THR A 113 2.74 -44.82 -0.68
N SER A 114 2.57 -46.08 -0.25
CA SER A 114 3.12 -46.55 1.01
C SER A 114 4.65 -46.58 1.03
N GLU A 115 5.29 -46.68 -0.13
CA GLU A 115 6.75 -46.72 -0.28
C GLU A 115 7.37 -45.33 -0.41
N SER A 116 6.60 -44.36 -0.94
CA SER A 116 7.00 -42.95 -1.06
C SER A 116 5.84 -42.05 -0.63
N PRO A 117 5.61 -41.91 0.69
CA PRO A 117 4.54 -41.06 1.20
C PRO A 117 4.82 -39.60 0.83
N LYS A 118 3.85 -38.96 0.19
CA LYS A 118 3.92 -37.56 -0.20
C LYS A 118 2.77 -36.82 0.49
N THR A 119 3.12 -36.18 1.59
CA THR A 119 2.16 -35.51 2.47
C THR A 119 2.73 -34.21 3.00
N ALA A 120 1.86 -33.25 3.30
CA ALA A 120 2.21 -32.04 4.04
C ALA A 120 1.15 -31.78 5.12
N THR A 121 1.56 -31.22 6.25
CA THR A 121 0.67 -30.88 7.35
C THR A 121 0.61 -29.39 7.56
N PHE A 122 -0.55 -28.89 7.97
CA PHE A 122 -0.75 -27.49 8.29
C PHE A 122 -1.79 -27.33 9.41
N GLU A 123 -1.72 -26.19 10.08
CA GLU A 123 -2.73 -25.73 11.03
C GLU A 123 -3.41 -24.47 10.47
N ARG A 124 -4.60 -24.17 10.96
CA ARG A 124 -5.31 -22.95 10.61
C ARG A 124 -4.98 -21.84 11.60
N GLU A 125 -4.61 -20.69 11.07
CA GLU A 125 -4.50 -19.44 11.84
C GLU A 125 -5.40 -18.39 11.18
N GLY A 126 -6.58 -18.18 11.76
CA GLY A 126 -7.64 -17.36 11.16
C GLY A 126 -8.08 -17.90 9.79
N HIS A 127 -7.83 -17.11 8.75
CA HIS A 127 -8.13 -17.47 7.36
C HIS A 127 -7.01 -18.27 6.68
N ASN A 128 -5.80 -18.31 7.28
CA ASN A 128 -4.58 -18.75 6.64
C ASN A 128 -4.17 -20.16 7.07
N LEU A 129 -3.33 -20.80 6.26
CA LEU A 129 -2.81 -22.14 6.52
C LEU A 129 -1.32 -22.03 6.83
N VAL A 130 -0.91 -22.43 8.03
CA VAL A 130 0.49 -22.40 8.46
C VAL A 130 1.04 -23.81 8.41
N PHE A 131 1.96 -24.06 7.48
CA PHE A 131 2.55 -25.38 7.29
C PHE A 131 3.50 -25.74 8.43
N LYS A 132 3.43 -27.01 8.86
CA LYS A 132 4.26 -27.58 9.93
C LYS A 132 5.24 -28.64 9.43
N THR A 133 5.17 -28.97 8.14
CA THR A 133 6.10 -29.87 7.45
C THR A 133 6.35 -29.36 6.05
N THR A 134 7.44 -29.83 5.45
CA THR A 134 7.82 -29.57 4.06
C THR A 134 6.64 -29.79 3.11
N LEU A 135 6.48 -28.89 2.15
CA LEU A 135 5.40 -28.94 1.15
C LEU A 135 5.94 -29.49 -0.19
N PRO A 136 5.47 -30.67 -0.64
CA PRO A 136 5.81 -31.16 -1.97
C PRO A 136 5.21 -30.27 -3.07
N TYR A 137 6.02 -29.81 -4.02
CA TYR A 137 5.59 -28.95 -5.12
C TYR A 137 6.29 -29.36 -6.43
N GLY A 138 5.54 -30.03 -7.30
CA GLY A 138 6.03 -30.65 -8.51
C GLY A 138 7.05 -31.73 -8.18
N SER A 139 8.27 -31.55 -8.67
CA SER A 139 9.45 -32.37 -8.36
C SER A 139 10.26 -31.84 -7.18
N SER A 140 9.85 -30.73 -6.57
CA SER A 140 10.58 -30.04 -5.51
C SER A 140 9.89 -30.20 -4.16
N ASN A 141 10.62 -29.87 -3.09
CA ASN A 141 10.16 -29.88 -1.71
C ASN A 141 10.45 -28.52 -1.10
N ILE A 142 9.40 -27.80 -0.70
CA ILE A 142 9.51 -26.46 -0.14
C ILE A 142 9.64 -26.57 1.37
N ILE A 143 10.72 -26.03 1.93
CA ILE A 143 10.91 -25.94 3.38
C ILE A 143 9.77 -25.14 4.01
N PHE A 144 9.40 -25.47 5.25
CA PHE A 144 8.25 -24.85 5.90
C PHE A 144 8.63 -23.79 6.94
N GLU A 145 9.91 -23.71 7.29
CA GLU A 145 10.44 -22.68 8.17
C GLU A 145 11.89 -22.35 7.81
N LEU A 146 12.27 -21.09 8.03
CA LEU A 146 13.63 -20.59 7.89
C LEU A 146 13.86 -19.54 8.98
N GLN A 147 14.91 -19.71 9.77
CA GLN A 147 15.33 -18.70 10.74
C GLN A 147 16.16 -17.63 10.02
N ASP A 148 15.91 -16.37 10.33
CA ASP A 148 16.66 -15.25 9.75
C ASP A 148 18.12 -15.26 10.24
N GLU A 149 19.07 -15.10 9.31
CA GLU A 149 20.50 -15.18 9.61
C GLU A 149 21.03 -13.93 10.33
N GLU A 150 20.44 -12.77 10.08
CA GLU A 150 20.85 -11.49 10.67
C GLU A 150 20.11 -11.22 11.98
N ASN A 151 18.88 -11.73 12.11
CA ASN A 151 18.07 -11.60 13.32
C ASN A 151 17.45 -12.94 13.75
N PRO A 152 18.16 -13.75 14.57
CA PRO A 152 17.72 -15.08 14.97
C PRO A 152 16.37 -15.15 15.69
N ASP A 153 15.82 -14.05 16.19
CA ASP A 153 14.49 -14.02 16.81
C ASP A 153 13.35 -14.08 15.78
N ILE A 154 13.66 -13.86 14.49
CA ILE A 154 12.71 -13.93 13.38
C ILE A 154 12.73 -15.33 12.76
N VAL A 155 11.57 -15.98 12.74
CA VAL A 155 11.37 -17.27 12.07
C VAL A 155 10.30 -17.10 11.00
N TYR A 156 10.72 -17.17 9.74
CA TYR A 156 9.81 -17.19 8.61
C TYR A 156 9.14 -18.55 8.51
N ARG A 157 7.82 -18.56 8.32
CA ARG A 157 7.01 -19.77 8.14
C ARG A 157 6.41 -19.81 6.75
N LEU A 158 6.22 -21.02 6.22
CA LEU A 158 5.47 -21.24 5.01
C LEU A 158 3.97 -21.09 5.31
N ILE A 159 3.37 -20.06 4.74
CA ILE A 159 1.97 -19.71 4.95
C ILE A 159 1.25 -19.68 3.61
N ALA A 160 0.09 -20.32 3.53
CA ALA A 160 -0.88 -20.08 2.47
C ALA A 160 -1.89 -19.03 2.93
N ASN A 161 -1.82 -17.85 2.32
CA ASN A 161 -2.69 -16.73 2.61
C ASN A 161 -3.94 -16.80 1.74
N LYS A 162 -5.13 -16.82 2.37
CA LYS A 162 -6.39 -16.99 1.65
C LYS A 162 -6.78 -15.75 0.86
N TYR A 163 -7.29 -15.93 -0.35
CA TYR A 163 -7.98 -14.87 -1.07
C TYR A 163 -9.37 -14.62 -0.47
N ILE A 164 -9.53 -13.51 0.26
CA ILE A 164 -10.77 -13.05 0.87
C ILE A 164 -10.76 -11.52 0.94
N TYR A 165 -11.89 -10.85 0.70
CA TYR A 165 -11.94 -9.39 0.59
C TYR A 165 -11.06 -8.84 -0.55
N GLU A 166 -10.92 -9.61 -1.64
CA GLU A 166 -10.04 -9.27 -2.78
C GLU A 166 -10.36 -7.90 -3.38
N GLU A 167 -11.62 -7.50 -3.35
CA GLU A 167 -12.06 -6.20 -3.83
C GLU A 167 -11.42 -5.02 -3.08
N TYR A 168 -10.90 -5.24 -1.87
CA TYR A 168 -10.20 -4.23 -1.07
C TYR A 168 -8.68 -4.35 -1.11
N TYR A 169 -8.12 -5.34 -1.81
CA TYR A 169 -6.66 -5.46 -1.92
C TYR A 169 -6.10 -4.30 -2.72
N ASP A 170 -5.34 -3.45 -2.04
CA ASP A 170 -4.71 -2.29 -2.64
C ASP A 170 -3.66 -1.67 -1.73
N THR A 171 -2.93 -0.70 -2.28
CA THR A 171 -2.15 0.25 -1.50
C THR A 171 -2.96 1.54 -1.37
N TYR A 172 -3.32 1.87 -0.15
CA TYR A 172 -4.02 3.08 0.20
C TYR A 172 -3.05 4.09 0.79
N LEU A 173 -3.19 5.36 0.41
CA LEU A 173 -2.40 6.46 0.95
C LEU A 173 -3.30 7.46 1.69
N ALA A 174 -2.69 8.16 2.63
CA ALA A 174 -3.22 9.39 3.24
C ALA A 174 -2.07 10.34 3.56
N PHE A 175 -2.30 11.64 3.39
CA PHE A 175 -1.36 12.69 3.76
C PHE A 175 -2.03 13.55 4.84
N VAL A 176 -1.39 13.67 6.01
CA VAL A 176 -2.00 14.31 7.17
C VAL A 176 -1.01 15.31 7.78
N GLU A 177 -1.42 16.57 7.84
CA GLU A 177 -0.64 17.62 8.51
C GLU A 177 -1.00 17.67 10.00
N GLU A 178 -0.01 17.49 10.87
CA GLU A 178 -0.14 17.57 12.33
C GLU A 178 1.01 18.37 12.94
N ASP A 179 0.70 19.37 13.77
CA ASP A 179 1.71 20.24 14.42
C ASP A 179 2.74 20.85 13.44
N GLY A 180 2.29 21.17 12.22
CA GLY A 180 3.13 21.70 11.13
C GLY A 180 4.07 20.67 10.49
N ARG A 181 3.81 19.38 10.70
CA ARG A 181 4.52 18.25 10.10
C ARG A 181 3.56 17.48 9.20
N GLU A 182 3.97 17.22 7.97
CA GLU A 182 3.19 16.39 7.05
C GLU A 182 3.63 14.92 7.18
N TYR A 183 2.70 14.08 7.60
CA TYR A 183 2.87 12.64 7.64
C TYR A 183 2.34 12.01 6.36
N GLU A 184 3.09 11.04 5.85
CA GLU A 184 2.72 10.18 4.75
C GLU A 184 2.35 8.80 5.29
N TYR A 185 1.12 8.39 5.09
CA TYR A 185 0.58 7.13 5.57
C TYR A 185 0.37 6.17 4.41
N MET A 186 0.87 4.95 4.54
CA MET A 186 0.66 3.87 3.60
C MET A 186 0.02 2.68 4.30
N LEU A 187 -1.18 2.31 3.86
CA LEU A 187 -1.90 1.13 4.31
C LEU A 187 -2.00 0.15 3.14
N LYS A 188 -1.53 -1.08 3.32
CA LYS A 188 -1.64 -2.14 2.33
C LYS A 188 -2.55 -3.24 2.84
N LEU A 189 -3.62 -3.55 2.11
CA LEU A 189 -4.49 -4.69 2.38
C LEU A 189 -4.15 -5.83 1.42
N GLN A 190 -3.95 -7.03 1.95
CA GLN A 190 -3.33 -8.15 1.22
C GLN A 190 -4.05 -9.49 1.46
N PRO A 191 -3.73 -10.51 0.63
CA PRO A 191 -4.12 -11.89 0.89
C PRO A 191 -3.93 -12.33 2.32
N GLY A 192 -4.86 -13.16 2.78
CA GLY A 192 -4.89 -13.71 4.10
C GLY A 192 -5.54 -12.81 5.14
N ALA A 193 -6.33 -11.82 4.68
CA ALA A 193 -6.91 -10.81 5.54
C ALA A 193 -5.84 -10.06 6.35
N LEU A 194 -4.66 -9.84 5.75
CA LEU A 194 -3.52 -9.19 6.38
C LEU A 194 -3.46 -7.72 5.97
N TYR A 195 -3.07 -6.86 6.91
CA TYR A 195 -2.70 -5.48 6.59
C TYR A 195 -1.30 -5.14 7.09
N SER A 196 -0.68 -4.19 6.41
CA SER A 196 0.49 -3.47 6.90
C SER A 196 0.24 -1.97 6.79
N PHE A 197 0.69 -1.24 7.79
CA PHE A 197 0.61 0.21 7.88
C PHE A 197 1.99 0.78 8.13
N VAL A 198 2.35 1.83 7.41
CA VAL A 198 3.58 2.59 7.58
C VAL A 198 3.24 4.06 7.69
N SER A 199 3.82 4.72 8.68
CA SER A 199 3.81 6.18 8.81
C SER A 199 5.23 6.70 8.57
N SER A 200 5.34 7.68 7.69
CA SER A 200 6.59 8.33 7.30
C SER A 200 6.50 9.83 7.52
N LEU A 201 7.63 10.44 7.86
CA LEU A 201 7.79 11.88 7.99
C LEU A 201 9.00 12.31 7.15
N GLY A 202 8.78 13.16 6.15
CA GLY A 202 9.83 13.56 5.19
C GLY A 202 10.48 12.35 4.49
N GLY A 203 9.66 11.37 4.10
CA GLY A 203 10.10 10.12 3.46
C GLY A 203 10.78 9.09 4.38
N SER A 204 10.99 9.40 5.66
CA SER A 204 11.57 8.47 6.63
C SER A 204 10.48 7.78 7.44
N GLN A 205 10.49 6.44 7.49
CA GLN A 205 9.56 5.67 8.32
C GLN A 205 9.78 6.00 9.81
N VAL A 206 8.71 6.46 10.47
CA VAL A 206 8.70 6.76 11.91
C VAL A 206 7.87 5.74 12.72
N TYR A 207 6.99 4.99 12.05
CA TYR A 207 6.20 3.94 12.67
C TYR A 207 5.70 2.93 11.64
N SER A 208 5.53 1.68 12.09
CA SER A 208 4.93 0.61 11.30
C SER A 208 4.07 -0.27 12.19
N GLU A 209 3.02 -0.83 11.60
CA GLU A 209 2.09 -1.74 12.25
C GLU A 209 1.65 -2.82 11.27
N THR A 210 1.46 -4.04 11.75
CA THR A 210 0.89 -5.16 11.00
C THR A 210 -0.29 -5.74 11.77
N GLY A 211 -1.16 -6.45 11.08
CA GLY A 211 -2.27 -7.14 11.72
C GLY A 211 -3.22 -7.77 10.71
N THR A 212 -4.45 -8.05 11.15
CA THR A 212 -5.51 -8.58 10.29
C THR A 212 -6.62 -7.57 10.06
N PHE A 213 -7.40 -7.77 9.01
CA PHE A 213 -8.57 -6.95 8.72
C PHE A 213 -9.79 -7.80 8.34
N LYS A 214 -10.98 -7.27 8.59
CA LYS A 214 -12.24 -7.90 8.23
C LYS A 214 -13.17 -6.86 7.63
N VAL A 215 -13.84 -7.20 6.54
CA VAL A 215 -14.90 -6.35 5.96
C VAL A 215 -16.26 -7.03 6.08
N THR A 216 -17.26 -6.28 6.54
CA THR A 216 -18.65 -6.72 6.59
C THR A 216 -19.57 -5.56 6.22
N GLY A 217 -20.14 -5.62 5.02
CA GLY A 217 -20.83 -4.46 4.43
C GLY A 217 -19.88 -3.28 4.33
N ASN A 218 -20.27 -2.13 4.90
CA ASN A 218 -19.43 -0.92 4.93
C ASN A 218 -18.56 -0.82 6.19
N THR A 219 -18.54 -1.86 7.03
CA THR A 219 -17.73 -1.87 8.26
C THR A 219 -16.40 -2.55 7.97
N LEU A 220 -15.30 -1.86 8.25
CA LEU A 220 -13.95 -2.39 8.21
C LEU A 220 -13.46 -2.51 9.65
N VAL A 221 -13.02 -3.69 10.07
CA VAL A 221 -12.37 -3.89 11.39
C VAL A 221 -10.92 -4.24 11.14
N ILE A 222 -9.99 -3.56 11.81
CA ILE A 222 -8.58 -3.93 11.84
C ILE A 222 -8.22 -4.45 13.24
N ALA A 223 -7.36 -5.46 13.30
CA ALA A 223 -6.83 -6.02 14.52
C ALA A 223 -5.30 -5.95 14.47
N PRO A 224 -4.70 -4.88 15.02
CA PRO A 224 -3.25 -4.78 15.14
C PRO A 224 -2.66 -5.94 15.92
N GLU A 225 -1.48 -6.40 15.53
CA GLU A 225 -0.75 -7.41 16.27
C GLU A 225 -0.43 -6.92 17.69
N GLY A 226 -0.85 -7.68 18.71
CA GLY A 226 -0.72 -7.30 20.12
C GLY A 226 -1.64 -6.13 20.57
N GLY A 227 -2.54 -5.67 19.70
CA GLY A 227 -3.47 -4.57 19.97
C GLY A 227 -4.93 -5.00 20.13
N ALA A 228 -5.79 -4.02 20.43
CA ALA A 228 -7.24 -4.21 20.43
C ALA A 228 -7.82 -3.98 19.01
N GLU A 229 -8.93 -4.66 18.70
CA GLU A 229 -9.66 -4.43 17.45
C GLU A 229 -10.17 -2.99 17.36
N LEU A 230 -10.11 -2.43 16.16
CA LEU A 230 -10.54 -1.07 15.85
C LEU A 230 -11.54 -1.11 14.71
N THR A 231 -12.65 -0.40 14.91
CA THR A 231 -13.70 -0.31 13.90
C THR A 231 -13.54 0.97 13.10
N GLY A 232 -13.53 0.82 11.79
CA GLY A 232 -13.59 1.88 10.80
C GLY A 232 -14.68 1.62 9.77
N SER A 233 -14.54 2.24 8.60
CA SER A 233 -15.50 2.08 7.50
C SER A 233 -14.81 1.88 6.17
N ALA A 234 -15.51 1.22 5.25
CA ALA A 234 -15.13 1.08 3.86
C ALA A 234 -16.32 1.53 2.98
N SER A 235 -16.07 2.46 2.06
CA SER A 235 -17.07 2.90 1.09
C SER A 235 -17.06 2.01 -0.17
N ALA A 236 -18.08 2.15 -1.00
CA ALA A 236 -18.16 1.48 -2.30
C ALA A 236 -17.01 1.86 -3.25
N ASP A 237 -16.47 3.08 -3.11
CA ASP A 237 -15.34 3.60 -3.90
C ASP A 237 -13.97 3.22 -3.30
N LYS A 238 -13.95 2.24 -2.37
CA LYS A 238 -12.76 1.84 -1.62
C LYS A 238 -12.10 2.99 -0.86
N VAL A 239 -12.88 3.97 -0.40
CA VAL A 239 -12.38 4.94 0.57
C VAL A 239 -12.48 4.29 1.94
N LEU A 240 -11.37 4.24 2.67
CA LEU A 240 -11.32 3.63 3.99
C LEU A 240 -11.17 4.73 5.06
N GLU A 241 -11.88 4.60 6.17
CA GLU A 241 -11.68 5.47 7.34
C GLU A 241 -11.27 4.61 8.52
N LEU A 242 -10.09 4.87 9.09
CA LEU A 242 -9.46 4.05 10.12
C LEU A 242 -8.75 4.90 11.16
N GLU A 243 -8.60 4.36 12.38
CA GLU A 243 -7.78 4.96 13.41
C GLU A 243 -6.35 4.39 13.39
N VAL A 244 -5.38 5.25 13.06
CA VAL A 244 -3.96 4.88 12.92
C VAL A 244 -3.07 5.75 13.80
N LYS A 245 -1.87 5.28 14.13
CA LYS A 245 -0.90 6.06 14.89
C LYS A 245 0.04 6.84 13.96
N PRO A 246 0.27 8.13 14.18
CA PRO A 246 1.33 8.86 13.46
C PRO A 246 2.73 8.38 13.85
N GLN A 247 2.93 8.00 15.11
CA GLN A 247 4.19 7.48 15.67
C GLN A 247 3.92 6.55 16.87
N ALA A 248 4.91 5.76 17.30
CA ALA A 248 4.71 4.70 18.29
C ALA A 248 4.02 5.15 19.60
N GLU A 249 4.48 6.28 20.15
CA GLU A 249 4.00 6.86 21.42
C GLU A 249 2.79 7.79 21.26
N ALA A 250 2.31 7.99 20.03
CA ALA A 250 1.16 8.85 19.79
C ALA A 250 -0.17 8.08 19.92
N GLU A 251 -1.19 8.83 20.31
CA GLU A 251 -2.57 8.38 20.25
C GLU A 251 -3.01 8.12 18.82
N ARG A 252 -3.94 7.18 18.63
CA ARG A 252 -4.53 6.96 17.31
C ARG A 252 -5.36 8.17 16.87
N ARG A 253 -5.45 8.32 15.55
CA ARG A 253 -6.19 9.39 14.88
C ARG A 253 -6.98 8.81 13.73
N LYS A 254 -8.20 9.31 13.58
CA LYS A 254 -9.07 8.96 12.47
C LYS A 254 -8.52 9.58 11.19
N THR A 255 -8.29 8.73 10.20
CA THR A 255 -7.66 9.06 8.92
C THR A 255 -8.49 8.48 7.79
N VAL A 256 -8.63 9.25 6.72
CA VAL A 256 -9.26 8.81 5.47
C VAL A 256 -8.18 8.38 4.49
N PHE A 257 -8.21 7.12 4.11
CA PHE A 257 -7.33 6.48 3.15
C PHE A 257 -8.03 6.33 1.81
N ARG A 258 -7.27 6.53 0.73
CA ARG A 258 -7.75 6.37 -0.64
C ARG A 258 -6.78 5.49 -1.41
N VAL A 259 -7.30 4.74 -2.37
CA VAL A 259 -6.49 3.92 -3.25
C VAL A 259 -5.53 4.81 -4.05
N ALA A 260 -4.25 4.46 -4.04
CA ALA A 260 -3.19 5.18 -4.70
C ALA A 260 -3.07 4.79 -6.18
N THR A 261 -4.14 4.96 -6.96
CA THR A 261 -4.24 4.49 -8.36
C THR A 261 -3.21 5.13 -9.29
N THR A 262 -2.64 6.28 -8.92
CA THR A 262 -1.78 7.09 -9.78
C THR A 262 -0.50 7.54 -9.08
N ALA A 263 -0.10 6.89 -7.98
CA ALA A 263 1.08 7.28 -7.19
C ALA A 263 2.37 7.39 -8.01
N GLU A 264 2.56 6.55 -9.03
CA GLU A 264 3.73 6.61 -9.93
C GLU A 264 3.74 7.83 -10.85
N HIS A 265 2.64 8.57 -10.92
CA HIS A 265 2.45 9.75 -11.77
C HIS A 265 2.33 11.05 -10.97
N ALA A 266 2.11 10.95 -9.66
CA ALA A 266 2.01 12.08 -8.76
C ALA A 266 3.30 12.92 -8.72
N GLY A 267 3.14 14.20 -8.38
CA GLY A 267 4.23 15.17 -8.28
C GLY A 267 3.95 16.46 -9.05
N LYS A 268 4.93 17.36 -9.03
CA LYS A 268 4.84 18.64 -9.75
C LYS A 268 5.51 18.57 -11.11
N TRP A 269 4.87 19.26 -12.05
CA TRP A 269 5.25 19.36 -13.44
C TRP A 269 5.24 20.84 -13.83
N TYR A 270 6.31 21.29 -14.48
CA TYR A 270 6.53 22.70 -14.80
C TYR A 270 6.66 22.90 -16.31
N ALA A 271 5.99 23.93 -16.84
CA ALA A 271 6.12 24.34 -18.24
C ALA A 271 6.23 25.87 -18.32
N GLN A 272 6.60 26.38 -19.49
CA GLN A 272 6.48 27.79 -19.83
C GLN A 272 5.38 27.95 -20.89
N SER A 273 4.48 28.90 -20.69
CA SER A 273 3.50 29.28 -21.72
C SER A 273 4.16 30.08 -22.85
N ALA A 274 3.44 30.26 -23.96
CA ALA A 274 3.83 31.09 -25.08
C ALA A 274 4.02 32.58 -24.69
N SER A 275 3.40 33.04 -23.60
CA SER A 275 3.62 34.37 -23.01
C SER A 275 4.87 34.46 -22.14
N GLY A 276 5.55 33.32 -21.89
CA GLY A 276 6.72 33.24 -21.02
C GLY A 276 6.39 32.99 -19.54
N GLU A 277 5.12 32.83 -19.19
CA GLU A 277 4.65 32.64 -17.82
C GLU A 277 4.87 31.20 -17.34
N LEU A 278 5.10 31.02 -16.04
CA LEU A 278 5.24 29.71 -15.42
C LEU A 278 3.88 29.03 -15.33
N ALA A 279 3.79 27.83 -15.90
CA ALA A 279 2.68 26.92 -15.73
C ALA A 279 3.07 25.79 -14.76
N VAL A 280 2.22 25.51 -13.77
CA VAL A 280 2.45 24.45 -12.78
C VAL A 280 1.28 23.49 -12.79
N LEU A 281 1.54 22.23 -13.12
CA LEU A 281 0.60 21.13 -12.99
C LEU A 281 1.01 20.25 -11.80
N THR A 282 0.14 20.12 -10.81
CA THR A 282 0.32 19.21 -9.68
C THR A 282 -0.61 18.03 -9.88
N LEU A 283 -0.06 16.83 -9.98
CA LEU A 283 -0.80 15.56 -9.99
C LEU A 283 -0.74 14.97 -8.59
N ASP A 284 -1.89 14.65 -8.00
CA ASP A 284 -1.93 13.98 -6.70
C ASP A 284 -1.83 12.44 -6.84
N TYR A 285 -1.70 11.76 -5.71
CA TYR A 285 -1.56 10.29 -5.64
C TYR A 285 -2.88 9.53 -5.90
N PHE A 286 -4.00 10.24 -5.99
CA PHE A 286 -5.36 9.72 -5.99
C PHE A 286 -6.13 10.01 -7.29
N GLY A 287 -5.45 10.55 -8.30
CA GLY A 287 -6.05 10.87 -9.59
C GLY A 287 -6.74 12.23 -9.64
N GLY A 288 -6.39 13.18 -8.77
CA GLY A 288 -6.75 14.59 -8.85
C GLY A 288 -5.61 15.45 -9.41
N TYR A 289 -5.94 16.55 -10.08
CA TYR A 289 -4.93 17.52 -10.51
C TYR A 289 -5.32 18.96 -10.19
N VAL A 290 -4.29 19.80 -10.06
CA VAL A 290 -4.41 21.26 -10.02
C VAL A 290 -3.43 21.85 -11.02
N PHE A 291 -3.94 22.62 -11.97
CA PHE A 291 -3.15 23.40 -12.92
C PHE A 291 -3.21 24.89 -12.56
N ASN A 292 -2.09 25.59 -12.63
CA ASN A 292 -2.01 27.03 -12.44
C ASN A 292 -1.15 27.67 -13.55
N LEU A 293 -1.61 28.80 -14.09
CA LEU A 293 -0.88 29.64 -15.04
C LEU A 293 -1.22 31.11 -14.75
N GLY A 294 -0.27 31.84 -14.15
CA GLY A 294 -0.54 33.18 -13.63
C GLY A 294 -1.71 33.17 -12.63
N ASP A 295 -2.74 33.98 -12.89
CA ASP A 295 -3.97 34.02 -12.07
C ASP A 295 -5.01 32.95 -12.46
N GLN A 296 -4.76 32.16 -13.52
CA GLN A 296 -5.65 31.08 -13.94
C GLN A 296 -5.37 29.83 -13.13
N SER A 297 -6.45 29.19 -12.64
CA SER A 297 -6.38 27.91 -11.94
C SER A 297 -7.48 27.00 -12.45
N GLU A 298 -7.12 25.75 -12.73
CA GLU A 298 -8.04 24.69 -13.14
C GLU A 298 -7.83 23.48 -12.22
N ARG A 299 -8.92 22.79 -11.87
CA ARG A 299 -8.92 21.56 -11.09
C ARG A 299 -9.69 20.49 -11.81
N GLY A 300 -9.34 19.24 -11.56
CA GLY A 300 -10.03 18.11 -12.15
C GLY A 300 -9.49 16.78 -11.68
N SER A 301 -9.84 15.73 -12.40
CA SER A 301 -9.31 14.38 -12.20
C SER A 301 -8.41 13.96 -13.35
N PHE A 302 -7.50 13.02 -13.11
CA PHE A 302 -6.67 12.43 -14.12
C PHE A 302 -6.60 10.91 -14.00
N THR A 303 -6.40 10.27 -15.14
CA THR A 303 -5.94 8.89 -15.23
C THR A 303 -4.70 8.87 -16.11
N ALA A 304 -3.75 7.98 -15.84
CA ALA A 304 -2.54 7.90 -16.63
C ALA A 304 -2.05 6.46 -16.73
N ASP A 305 -1.30 6.21 -17.80
CA ASP A 305 -0.43 5.06 -17.95
C ASP A 305 0.99 5.55 -18.30
N GLN A 306 1.87 4.64 -18.71
CA GLN A 306 3.26 4.99 -19.02
C GLN A 306 3.44 5.96 -20.20
N ARG A 307 2.44 6.12 -21.07
CA ARG A 307 2.54 6.89 -22.33
C ARG A 307 1.48 7.96 -22.50
N THR A 308 0.37 7.84 -21.79
CA THR A 308 -0.79 8.70 -21.95
C THR A 308 -1.26 9.20 -20.60
N ILE A 309 -1.87 10.38 -20.62
CA ILE A 309 -2.60 10.94 -19.48
C ILE A 309 -3.92 11.49 -20.01
N SER A 310 -5.00 11.30 -19.26
CA SER A 310 -6.30 11.89 -19.54
C SER A 310 -6.63 12.83 -18.39
N LEU A 311 -6.84 14.11 -18.68
CA LEU A 311 -7.16 15.17 -17.71
C LEU A 311 -8.61 15.58 -17.92
N THR A 312 -9.44 15.47 -16.88
CA THR A 312 -10.86 15.82 -16.91
C THR A 312 -11.12 16.99 -15.96
N PRO A 313 -11.31 18.22 -16.47
CA PRO A 313 -11.60 19.37 -15.63
C PRO A 313 -12.96 19.26 -14.95
N GLU A 314 -13.10 19.90 -13.78
CA GLU A 314 -14.38 19.98 -13.07
C GLU A 314 -15.46 20.61 -13.96
N GLY A 315 -16.44 19.80 -14.37
CA GLY A 315 -17.56 20.24 -15.21
C GLY A 315 -17.25 20.36 -16.71
N GLY A 316 -16.12 19.85 -17.18
CA GLY A 316 -15.76 19.80 -18.60
C GLY A 316 -15.54 18.38 -19.13
N GLU A 317 -15.19 18.28 -20.42
CA GLU A 317 -14.84 17.01 -21.05
C GLU A 317 -13.36 16.70 -20.89
N GLY A 318 -13.04 15.41 -20.76
CA GLY A 318 -11.66 14.93 -20.64
C GLY A 318 -10.86 15.17 -21.91
N LYS A 319 -9.62 15.64 -21.74
CA LYS A 319 -8.63 15.80 -22.81
C LYS A 319 -7.50 14.80 -22.62
N GLN A 320 -7.08 14.17 -23.72
CA GLN A 320 -5.95 13.25 -23.71
C GLN A 320 -4.64 14.00 -24.03
N GLY A 321 -3.61 13.71 -23.25
CA GLY A 321 -2.23 14.15 -23.45
C GLY A 321 -1.26 12.97 -23.57
N SER A 322 0.01 13.29 -23.79
CA SER A 322 1.10 12.32 -23.80
C SER A 322 1.94 12.45 -22.53
N LYS A 323 2.56 11.35 -22.09
CA LYS A 323 3.37 11.33 -20.88
C LYS A 323 4.55 10.39 -21.03
N THR A 324 5.66 10.74 -20.41
CA THR A 324 6.77 9.84 -20.08
C THR A 324 7.07 9.98 -18.58
N PRO A 325 8.08 9.29 -18.00
CA PRO A 325 8.48 9.51 -16.62
C PRO A 325 8.95 10.95 -16.33
N TYR A 326 9.41 11.70 -17.34
CA TYR A 326 10.06 13.00 -17.14
C TYR A 326 9.42 14.17 -17.93
N THR A 327 8.60 13.86 -18.93
CA THR A 327 7.85 14.86 -19.71
C THR A 327 6.36 14.54 -19.72
N LEU A 328 5.53 15.58 -19.82
CA LEU A 328 4.08 15.47 -19.95
C LEU A 328 3.62 16.55 -20.91
N GLU A 329 2.88 16.19 -21.94
CA GLU A 329 2.33 17.13 -22.92
C GLU A 329 0.81 17.11 -22.84
N ALA A 330 0.19 18.26 -22.56
CA ALA A 330 -1.25 18.36 -22.38
C ALA A 330 -1.77 19.74 -22.80
N GLU A 331 -3.06 19.78 -23.14
CA GLU A 331 -3.74 21.02 -23.54
C GLU A 331 -4.50 21.64 -22.36
N PHE A 332 -4.17 22.89 -22.03
CA PHE A 332 -4.91 23.70 -21.07
C PHE A 332 -5.44 24.96 -21.76
N GLY A 333 -6.75 25.20 -21.66
CA GLY A 333 -7.39 26.25 -22.46
C GLY A 333 -7.25 25.99 -23.96
N SER A 334 -6.56 26.89 -24.68
CA SER A 334 -6.25 26.77 -26.11
C SER A 334 -4.77 26.50 -26.39
N GLU A 335 -3.98 26.21 -25.37
CA GLU A 335 -2.54 26.07 -25.45
C GLU A 335 -2.11 24.64 -25.14
N GLN A 336 -1.21 24.11 -25.98
CA GLN A 336 -0.52 22.84 -25.73
C GLN A 336 0.80 23.14 -25.00
N LEU A 337 0.95 22.59 -23.80
CA LEU A 337 2.11 22.83 -22.95
C LEU A 337 2.93 21.54 -22.81
N LEU A 338 4.25 21.68 -22.92
CA LEU A 338 5.21 20.63 -22.58
C LEU A 338 5.74 20.87 -21.17
N PHE A 339 5.31 20.02 -20.24
CA PHE A 339 5.77 20.03 -18.87
C PHE A 339 6.95 19.09 -18.66
N PHE A 340 7.82 19.51 -17.75
CA PHE A 340 8.96 18.77 -17.24
C PHE A 340 8.74 18.42 -15.77
N SER A 341 9.08 17.20 -15.37
CA SER A 341 8.99 16.77 -13.98
C SER A 341 9.88 17.63 -13.08
N GLU A 342 9.45 17.91 -11.86
CA GLU A 342 10.30 18.57 -10.86
C GLU A 342 11.64 17.86 -10.60
N LYS A 343 11.74 16.57 -10.92
CA LYS A 343 12.96 15.75 -10.75
C LYS A 343 14.10 16.15 -11.69
N ILE A 344 13.81 16.88 -12.76
CA ILE A 344 14.78 17.24 -13.81
C ILE A 344 14.94 18.75 -13.99
N ILE A 345 14.12 19.57 -13.35
CA ILE A 345 14.20 21.04 -13.43
C ILE A 345 14.96 21.55 -12.21
N GLY A 346 15.76 22.61 -12.41
CA GLY A 346 16.53 23.26 -11.35
C GLY A 346 18.05 23.11 -11.55
N GLN A 347 18.78 23.27 -10.46
CA GLN A 347 20.24 23.29 -10.46
C GLN A 347 20.82 21.97 -9.97
N PHE A 348 21.80 21.48 -10.72
CA PHE A 348 22.52 20.24 -10.47
C PHE A 348 24.01 20.54 -10.45
N SER A 349 24.74 19.93 -9.52
CA SER A 349 26.18 20.10 -9.44
C SER A 349 26.89 18.79 -9.13
N GLY A 350 28.15 18.70 -9.55
CA GLY A 350 29.00 17.54 -9.30
C GLY A 350 30.45 17.84 -9.62
N ALA A 351 31.35 17.04 -9.06
CA ALA A 351 32.76 17.05 -9.39
C ALA A 351 33.11 15.90 -10.34
N THR A 352 34.24 16.02 -11.04
CA THR A 352 34.79 14.94 -11.85
C THR A 352 35.17 13.75 -10.96
N MET A 353 35.04 12.54 -11.51
CA MET A 353 35.51 11.32 -10.87
C MET A 353 37.02 11.06 -11.08
N ALA A 354 37.71 11.99 -11.75
CA ALA A 354 39.14 11.92 -12.04
C ALA A 354 40.01 12.58 -10.94
N ALA A 355 41.32 12.69 -11.17
CA ALA A 355 42.24 13.29 -10.20
C ALA A 355 42.19 14.83 -10.21
N GLU A 356 41.75 15.40 -11.32
CA GLU A 356 41.54 16.83 -11.53
C GLU A 356 40.39 17.35 -10.65
N SER A 357 40.47 18.60 -10.22
CA SER A 357 39.47 19.27 -9.36
C SER A 357 38.44 20.03 -10.19
N TYR A 358 37.90 19.40 -11.23
CA TYR A 358 36.88 20.04 -12.07
C TYR A 358 35.49 19.88 -11.46
N SER A 359 34.72 20.97 -11.47
CA SER A 359 33.31 20.99 -11.08
C SER A 359 32.43 21.36 -12.26
N ALA A 360 31.22 20.82 -12.27
CA ALA A 360 30.20 21.09 -13.25
C ALA A 360 28.91 21.54 -12.55
N GLN A 361 28.29 22.58 -13.11
CA GLN A 361 26.99 23.10 -12.70
C GLN A 361 26.07 23.12 -13.93
N LEU A 362 24.92 22.45 -13.83
CA LEU A 362 23.91 22.40 -14.86
C LEU A 362 22.60 22.96 -14.30
N GLU A 363 22.07 23.99 -14.93
CA GLU A 363 20.75 24.54 -14.65
C GLU A 363 19.81 24.19 -15.80
N LEU A 364 18.67 23.55 -15.49
CA LEU A 364 17.62 23.20 -16.45
C LEU A 364 16.36 24.01 -16.11
N THR A 365 15.84 24.77 -17.06
CA THR A 365 14.66 25.62 -16.86
C THR A 365 13.39 24.93 -17.36
N TYR A 366 12.25 25.35 -16.82
CA TYR A 366 10.93 24.86 -17.25
C TYR A 366 10.54 25.33 -18.68
N GLY A 367 11.31 26.24 -19.29
CA GLY A 367 11.18 26.63 -20.69
C GLY A 367 11.88 25.69 -21.67
N GLY A 368 12.55 24.64 -21.18
CA GLY A 368 13.33 23.73 -22.03
C GLY A 368 14.73 24.26 -22.36
N GLU A 369 15.23 25.22 -21.61
CA GLU A 369 16.56 25.81 -21.76
C GLU A 369 17.53 25.27 -20.71
N TYR A 370 18.82 25.31 -21.00
CA TYR A 370 19.85 24.99 -20.02
C TYR A 370 21.00 26.00 -20.00
N THR A 371 21.68 26.05 -18.85
CA THR A 371 23.01 26.64 -18.70
C THR A 371 23.94 25.62 -18.07
N LEU A 372 25.07 25.33 -18.71
CA LEU A 372 26.13 24.46 -18.21
C LEU A 372 27.39 25.30 -17.97
N VAL A 373 27.99 25.17 -16.79
CA VAL A 373 29.28 25.76 -16.44
C VAL A 373 30.20 24.64 -15.94
N ILE A 374 31.41 24.57 -16.48
CA ILE A 374 32.48 23.72 -15.94
C ILE A 374 33.63 24.62 -15.52
N ALA A 375 34.13 24.43 -14.30
CA ALA A 375 35.21 25.20 -13.74
C ALA A 375 36.32 24.30 -13.20
N ASP A 376 37.55 24.80 -13.24
CA ASP A 376 38.69 24.30 -12.49
C ASP A 376 38.69 24.94 -11.10
N GLU A 377 38.41 24.13 -10.06
CA GLU A 377 38.36 24.63 -8.69
C GLU A 377 39.75 24.97 -8.13
N GLU A 378 40.82 24.35 -8.62
CA GLU A 378 42.18 24.63 -8.13
C GLU A 378 42.70 25.96 -8.68
N ASN A 379 42.38 26.26 -9.95
CA ASN A 379 42.84 27.45 -10.64
C ASN A 379 41.81 28.59 -10.69
N GLU A 380 40.62 28.41 -10.09
CA GLU A 380 39.48 29.34 -10.12
C GLU A 380 39.14 29.80 -11.56
N ALA A 381 39.24 28.89 -12.53
CA ALA A 381 39.10 29.21 -13.95
C ALA A 381 37.83 28.57 -14.54
N GLU A 382 37.04 29.36 -15.27
CA GLU A 382 35.93 28.83 -16.07
C GLU A 382 36.48 28.16 -17.33
N LEU A 383 36.24 26.85 -17.44
CA LEU A 383 36.70 26.02 -18.57
C LEU A 383 35.67 25.96 -19.69
N LEU A 384 34.39 25.97 -19.32
CA LEU A 384 33.26 25.92 -20.26
C LEU A 384 32.08 26.70 -19.69
N ARG A 385 31.43 27.49 -20.54
CA ARG A 385 30.08 27.98 -20.32
C ARG A 385 29.27 27.83 -21.59
N GLU A 386 28.16 27.11 -21.47
CA GLU A 386 27.33 26.75 -22.60
C GLU A 386 25.86 26.96 -22.26
N THR A 387 25.11 27.51 -23.20
CA THR A 387 23.66 27.67 -23.08
C THR A 387 22.98 27.08 -24.30
N GLY A 388 21.79 26.53 -24.14
CA GLY A 388 21.04 25.95 -25.25
C GLY A 388 19.69 25.44 -24.81
N THR A 389 19.13 24.51 -25.58
CA THR A 389 17.88 23.82 -25.26
C THR A 389 18.14 22.38 -24.87
N PHE A 390 17.24 21.77 -24.11
CA PHE A 390 17.34 20.36 -23.79
C PHE A 390 16.10 19.58 -24.23
N GLN A 391 16.31 18.28 -24.45
CA GLN A 391 15.24 17.33 -24.72
C GLN A 391 15.48 16.05 -23.93
N ILE A 392 14.40 15.31 -23.68
CA ILE A 392 14.47 14.01 -23.03
C ILE A 392 14.01 12.95 -24.01
N THR A 393 14.85 11.95 -24.21
CA THR A 393 14.58 10.85 -25.13
C THR A 393 14.74 9.51 -24.44
N ALA A 394 13.99 8.50 -24.90
CA ALA A 394 14.20 7.14 -24.43
C ALA A 394 15.51 6.59 -25.02
N GLY A 395 16.46 6.25 -24.15
CA GLY A 395 17.66 5.49 -24.50
C GLY A 395 17.43 3.98 -24.37
N PRO A 396 18.46 3.16 -24.70
CA PRO A 396 18.34 1.69 -24.69
C PRO A 396 18.22 1.08 -23.29
N MET A 397 18.71 1.75 -22.24
CA MET A 397 18.67 1.27 -20.86
C MET A 397 18.08 2.27 -19.86
N ALA A 398 18.09 3.56 -20.19
CA ALA A 398 17.55 4.64 -19.36
C ALA A 398 17.06 5.78 -20.27
N TYR A 399 16.30 6.72 -19.71
CA TYR A 399 16.05 7.98 -20.40
C TYR A 399 17.31 8.83 -20.43
N GLN A 400 17.45 9.61 -21.48
CA GLN A 400 18.63 10.43 -21.76
C GLN A 400 18.25 11.90 -21.82
N LEU A 401 19.09 12.74 -21.22
CA LEU A 401 19.08 14.18 -21.34
C LEU A 401 19.98 14.59 -22.51
N ASN A 402 19.40 15.18 -23.55
CA ASN A 402 20.11 15.70 -24.69
C ASN A 402 20.20 17.22 -24.56
N LEU A 403 21.40 17.74 -24.34
CA LEU A 403 21.70 19.18 -24.34
C LEU A 403 22.11 19.60 -25.75
N GLN A 404 21.40 20.56 -26.32
CA GLN A 404 21.61 21.02 -27.68
C GLN A 404 22.02 22.50 -27.69
N SER A 405 23.23 22.76 -28.19
CA SER A 405 23.78 24.10 -28.39
C SER A 405 24.24 24.28 -29.84
N GLY A 406 24.73 25.50 -30.16
CA GLY A 406 25.37 25.77 -31.45
C GLY A 406 26.61 24.91 -31.71
N ASP A 407 27.25 24.39 -30.66
CA ASP A 407 28.47 23.59 -30.73
C ASP A 407 28.21 22.08 -30.85
N GLY A 408 26.94 21.65 -30.80
CA GLY A 408 26.52 20.27 -31.00
C GLY A 408 25.57 19.74 -29.93
N THR A 409 25.47 18.42 -29.84
CA THR A 409 24.61 17.74 -28.87
C THR A 409 25.45 16.96 -27.86
N LYS A 410 25.18 17.17 -26.58
CA LYS A 410 25.74 16.39 -25.47
C LYS A 410 24.65 15.51 -24.89
N VAL A 411 24.97 14.25 -24.58
CA VAL A 411 24.00 13.26 -24.11
C VAL A 411 24.44 12.76 -22.74
N GLY A 412 23.51 12.74 -21.78
CA GLY A 412 23.71 12.19 -20.45
C GLY A 412 22.57 11.24 -20.07
N ASP A 413 22.86 10.26 -19.22
CA ASP A 413 21.83 9.35 -18.72
C ASP A 413 21.15 9.94 -17.47
N ILE A 414 19.83 9.80 -17.39
CA ILE A 414 19.04 10.24 -16.23
C ILE A 414 19.02 9.12 -15.19
N TRP A 415 19.45 9.44 -13.97
CA TRP A 415 19.50 8.55 -12.81
C TRP A 415 18.56 9.06 -11.71
N PRO A 416 18.12 8.22 -10.76
CA PRO A 416 17.22 8.66 -9.69
C PRO A 416 17.74 9.85 -8.87
N THR A 417 19.06 10.03 -8.79
CA THR A 417 19.72 11.08 -8.00
C THR A 417 20.19 12.27 -8.84
N GLY A 418 20.02 12.26 -10.17
CA GLY A 418 20.44 13.34 -11.07
C GLY A 418 20.92 12.82 -12.43
N PHE A 419 22.07 13.30 -12.92
CA PHE A 419 22.54 13.01 -14.28
C PHE A 419 23.95 12.45 -14.29
N ASN A 420 24.19 11.45 -15.13
CA ASN A 420 25.54 10.98 -15.45
C ASN A 420 25.93 11.50 -16.83
N MET A 421 26.87 12.44 -16.87
CA MET A 421 27.26 13.16 -18.09
C MET A 421 28.76 13.05 -18.34
N ALA A 422 29.12 13.01 -19.63
CA ALA A 422 30.50 13.08 -20.08
C ALA A 422 30.75 14.36 -20.87
N PHE A 423 31.82 15.07 -20.55
CA PHE A 423 32.21 16.32 -21.21
C PHE A 423 33.67 16.25 -21.66
N THR A 424 33.94 16.68 -22.88
CA THR A 424 35.32 16.77 -23.40
C THR A 424 35.89 18.15 -23.11
N ILE A 425 36.99 18.20 -22.36
CA ILE A 425 37.72 19.41 -21.99
C ILE A 425 39.14 19.23 -22.52
N ASP A 426 39.60 20.15 -23.37
CA ASP A 426 40.92 20.10 -24.02
C ASP A 426 41.28 18.75 -24.67
N GLY A 427 40.27 18.08 -25.23
CA GLY A 427 40.43 16.78 -25.91
C GLY A 427 40.39 15.56 -24.98
N THR A 428 40.21 15.76 -23.67
CA THR A 428 40.05 14.68 -22.68
C THR A 428 38.61 14.58 -22.21
N GLU A 429 38.04 13.37 -22.18
CA GLU A 429 36.67 13.12 -21.71
C GLU A 429 36.65 12.95 -20.17
N TYR A 430 35.84 13.76 -19.51
CA TYR A 430 35.62 13.71 -18.06
C TYR A 430 34.17 13.34 -17.77
N ARG A 431 33.98 12.51 -16.74
CA ARG A 431 32.63 12.07 -16.30
C ARG A 431 32.23 12.74 -15.00
N PHE A 432 31.00 13.21 -14.97
CA PHE A 432 30.41 13.93 -13.85
C PHE A 432 29.11 13.24 -13.45
N LEU A 433 28.97 13.01 -12.15
CA LEU A 433 27.69 12.68 -11.54
C LEU A 433 27.11 13.98 -10.96
N LEU A 434 26.15 14.55 -11.68
CA LEU A 434 25.47 15.78 -11.27
C LEU A 434 24.28 15.41 -10.40
N THR A 435 24.21 15.97 -9.20
CA THR A 435 23.12 15.73 -8.25
C THR A 435 22.39 17.03 -7.95
N SER A 436 21.09 16.93 -7.65
CA SER A 436 20.27 18.10 -7.33
C SER A 436 20.79 18.78 -6.05
N SER A 437 20.93 20.11 -6.11
CA SER A 437 21.33 20.94 -4.97
C SER A 437 20.23 21.06 -3.89
N ALA A 438 19.00 20.61 -4.18
CA ALA A 438 17.87 20.67 -3.29
C ALA A 438 17.69 19.34 -2.53
N ARG A 439 18.12 19.31 -1.26
CA ARG A 439 17.60 18.41 -0.23
C ARG A 439 17.28 19.21 1.02
#